data_AF-A0A1J4VS54-F1
#
_entry.id   AF-A0A1J4VS54-F1
#
_cell.length_a   1.000
_cell.length_b   1.000
_cell.length_c   1.000
_cell.angle_alpha   90.00
_cell.angle_beta   90.00
_cell.angle_gamma   90.00
#
_symmetry.space_group_name_H-M   'P 1'
#
loop_
_entity.id
_entity.type
_entity.pdbx_description
1 polymer ?
#
loop_
_entity_poly.entity_id
_entity_poly.type
_entity_poly.pdbx_seq_one_letter_code
_entity_poly.pdbx_strand_id
1 'polypeptide(L)'
;MEWVATGFANLLEEFYLGITQILPSWAQTFLNLFLWSLLLVIYAIFIWKFYRWIARKDILKLNLSKFNSLDHAVFAKVFGMLIYFIEYLVILPIVVFLWFGGFTLFLMFLTNGLAIESILVISVTIVAAIRMTAYYKEDLARELAKLIPLTLLTVTISQGLFNFNKIIEQIQLIPTFFSDIWSYLIFIILIEFILRILDIIFVAFDLYNEEEVKTEDTIK
;
A
#
# COMPACT_ATOMS: atom_id res chain seq x y z
N MET A 1 -1.86 11.97 21.23
CA MET A 1 -1.41 10.73 20.55
C MET A 1 0.07 10.47 20.80
N GLU A 2 0.91 11.50 20.74
CA GLU A 2 2.37 11.41 20.97
C GLU A 2 2.74 10.71 22.30
N TRP A 3 2.13 11.12 23.43
CA TRP A 3 2.31 10.48 24.75
C TRP A 3 1.95 8.99 24.82
N VAL A 4 0.98 8.53 24.01
CA VAL A 4 0.56 7.12 24.00
C VAL A 4 1.57 6.29 23.20
N ALA A 5 2.04 6.82 22.07
CA ALA A 5 3.03 6.17 21.24
C ALA A 5 4.39 6.06 21.95
N THR A 6 4.84 7.13 22.61
CA THR A 6 6.09 7.12 23.40
C THR A 6 5.98 6.21 24.61
N GLY A 7 4.86 6.23 25.35
CA GLY A 7 4.64 5.33 26.47
C GLY A 7 4.65 3.85 26.06
N PHE A 8 4.03 3.51 24.92
CA PHE A 8 4.05 2.15 24.39
C PHE A 8 5.43 1.72 23.90
N ALA A 9 6.15 2.60 23.18
CA ALA A 9 7.51 2.33 22.71
C ALA A 9 8.46 2.05 23.88
N ASN A 10 8.42 2.88 24.92
CA ASN A 10 9.26 2.72 26.11
C ASN A 10 8.97 1.40 26.85
N LEU A 11 7.69 1.02 26.97
CA LEU A 11 7.31 -0.26 27.57
C LEU A 11 7.87 -1.45 26.77
N LEU A 12 7.82 -1.39 25.44
CA LEU A 12 8.41 -2.43 24.59
C LEU A 12 9.94 -2.50 24.73
N GLU A 13 10.59 -1.36 24.84
CA GLU A 13 12.05 -1.27 25.05
C GLU A 13 12.45 -1.88 26.39
N GLU A 14 11.81 -1.46 27.48
CA GLU A 14 12.05 -1.98 28.82
C GLU A 14 11.81 -3.50 28.88
N PHE A 15 10.75 -3.99 28.26
CA PHE A 15 10.45 -5.42 28.18
C PHE A 15 11.52 -6.19 27.41
N TYR A 16 11.94 -5.68 26.25
CA TYR A 16 12.99 -6.31 25.44
C TYR A 16 14.34 -6.34 26.16
N LEU A 17 14.75 -5.22 26.76
CA LEU A 17 15.99 -5.13 27.53
C LEU A 17 15.93 -6.02 28.78
N GLY A 18 14.80 -6.04 29.48
CA GLY A 18 14.59 -6.89 30.66
C GLY A 18 14.73 -8.37 30.35
N ILE A 19 14.14 -8.84 29.25
CA ILE A 19 14.28 -10.24 28.83
C ILE A 19 15.71 -10.55 28.38
N THR A 20 16.30 -9.70 27.54
CA THR A 20 17.62 -9.97 26.96
C THR A 20 18.73 -9.99 28.00
N GLN A 21 18.65 -9.14 29.03
CA GLN A 21 19.63 -9.10 30.13
C GLN A 21 19.63 -10.36 31.01
N ILE A 22 18.49 -11.05 31.12
CA ILE A 22 18.35 -12.27 31.95
C ILE A 22 18.78 -13.52 31.16
N LEU A 23 18.70 -13.48 29.82
CA LEU A 23 18.98 -14.63 28.97
C LEU A 23 20.48 -14.86 28.73
N PRO A 24 20.93 -16.13 28.64
CA PRO A 24 22.28 -16.45 28.16
C PRO A 24 22.45 -16.07 26.68
N SER A 25 23.69 -15.84 26.23
CA SER A 25 24.02 -15.31 24.90
C SER A 25 23.42 -16.10 23.72
N TRP A 26 23.40 -17.43 23.81
CA TRP A 26 22.79 -18.28 22.79
C TRP A 26 21.27 -18.07 22.68
N ALA A 27 20.59 -17.85 23.82
CA ALA A 27 19.15 -17.62 23.87
C ALA A 27 18.79 -16.20 23.41
N GLN A 28 19.63 -15.20 23.68
CA GLN A 28 19.49 -13.85 23.11
C GLN A 28 19.57 -13.90 21.58
N THR A 29 20.55 -14.62 21.04
CA THR A 29 20.72 -14.80 19.59
C THR A 29 19.50 -15.49 18.98
N PHE A 30 19.03 -16.57 19.62
CA PHE A 30 17.82 -17.28 19.19
C PHE A 30 16.58 -16.39 19.20
N LEU A 31 16.36 -15.63 20.29
CA LEU A 31 15.24 -14.70 20.40
C LEU A 31 15.26 -13.64 19.29
N ASN A 32 16.44 -13.06 19.03
CA ASN A 32 16.59 -12.08 17.95
C ASN A 32 16.26 -12.71 16.58
N LEU A 33 16.82 -13.89 16.27
CA LEU A 33 16.52 -14.61 15.02
C LEU A 33 15.03 -14.93 14.88
N PHE A 34 14.38 -15.33 15.97
CA PHE A 34 12.95 -15.61 15.99
C PHE A 34 12.12 -14.35 15.71
N LEU A 35 12.40 -13.23 16.38
CA LEU A 35 11.74 -11.95 16.15
C LEU A 35 11.94 -11.46 14.72
N TRP A 36 13.13 -11.67 14.14
CA TRP A 36 13.40 -11.32 12.74
C TRP A 36 12.62 -12.17 11.75
N SER A 37 12.58 -13.48 11.96
CA SER A 37 11.76 -14.38 11.14
C SER A 37 10.28 -13.99 11.20
N LEU A 38 9.77 -13.67 12.39
CA LEU A 38 8.40 -13.23 12.59
C LEU A 38 8.11 -11.91 11.85
N LEU A 39 9.01 -10.92 11.95
CA LEU A 39 8.89 -9.66 11.22
C LEU A 39 8.86 -9.88 9.70
N LEU A 40 9.71 -10.78 9.18
CA LEU A 40 9.72 -11.13 7.76
C LEU A 40 8.42 -11.79 7.29
N VAL A 41 7.83 -12.66 8.11
CA VAL A 41 6.52 -13.26 7.80
C VAL A 41 5.43 -12.20 7.76
N ILE A 42 5.38 -11.31 8.77
CA ILE A 42 4.42 -10.19 8.80
C ILE A 42 4.61 -9.31 7.55
N TYR A 43 5.86 -9.02 7.20
CA TYR A 43 6.20 -8.24 6.02
C TYR A 43 5.71 -8.90 4.74
N ALA A 44 5.99 -10.20 4.54
CA ALA A 44 5.55 -10.94 3.37
C ALA A 44 4.02 -10.97 3.24
N ILE A 45 3.31 -11.17 4.36
CA ILE A 45 1.84 -11.11 4.40
C ILE A 45 1.33 -9.72 4.02
N PHE A 46 1.96 -8.67 4.54
CA PHE A 46 1.58 -7.29 4.19
C PHE A 46 1.79 -7.02 2.71
N ILE A 47 2.98 -7.29 2.16
CA ILE A 47 3.26 -7.10 0.73
C ILE A 47 2.28 -7.89 -0.12
N TRP A 48 1.98 -9.12 0.29
CA TRP A 48 1.00 -9.96 -0.40
C TRP A 48 -0.39 -9.32 -0.47
N LYS A 49 -0.84 -8.67 0.61
CA LYS A 49 -2.10 -7.90 0.58
C LYS A 49 -1.93 -6.63 -0.24
N PHE A 50 -0.92 -5.81 0.06
CA PHE A 50 -0.66 -4.52 -0.58
C PHE A 50 -0.69 -4.60 -2.11
N TYR A 51 0.08 -5.53 -2.70
CA TYR A 51 0.12 -5.66 -4.16
C TYR A 51 -1.25 -6.03 -4.74
N ARG A 52 -2.03 -6.89 -4.06
CA ARG A 52 -3.32 -7.35 -4.56
C ARG A 52 -4.37 -6.25 -4.59
N TRP A 53 -4.23 -5.23 -3.75
CA TRP A 53 -5.18 -4.14 -3.67
C TRP A 53 -4.76 -2.97 -4.54
N ILE A 54 -3.50 -2.54 -4.46
CA ILE A 54 -3.04 -1.33 -5.16
C ILE A 54 -2.83 -1.55 -6.66
N ALA A 55 -2.46 -2.76 -7.09
CA ALA A 55 -2.16 -3.04 -8.50
C ALA A 55 -3.40 -3.24 -9.40
N ARG A 56 -4.61 -3.29 -8.83
CA ARG A 56 -5.84 -3.42 -9.64
C ARG A 56 -6.27 -2.06 -10.13
N LYS A 57 -6.64 -1.94 -11.41
CA LYS A 57 -7.29 -0.75 -11.94
C LYS A 57 -8.58 -0.52 -11.16
N ASP A 58 -9.50 -1.49 -11.24
CA ASP A 58 -10.80 -1.48 -10.58
C ASP A 58 -10.89 -2.50 -9.43
N ILE A 59 -11.02 -1.99 -8.20
CA ILE A 59 -11.14 -2.83 -7.00
C ILE A 59 -12.58 -3.38 -6.86
N LEU A 60 -13.58 -2.64 -7.31
CA LEU A 60 -14.99 -3.02 -7.28
C LEU A 60 -15.43 -3.43 -8.70
N LYS A 61 -15.76 -4.69 -8.93
CA LYS A 61 -16.27 -5.14 -10.25
C LYS A 61 -17.72 -4.71 -10.43
N LEU A 62 -18.00 -3.94 -11.50
CA LEU A 62 -19.35 -3.60 -11.93
C LEU A 62 -20.16 -4.87 -12.27
N ASN A 63 -21.39 -4.96 -11.77
CA ASN A 63 -22.38 -5.91 -12.29
C ASN A 63 -23.63 -5.17 -12.75
N LEU A 64 -23.55 -4.61 -13.97
CA LEU A 64 -24.61 -3.81 -14.61
C LEU A 64 -25.86 -4.64 -14.97
N SER A 65 -25.79 -5.97 -14.93
CA SER A 65 -26.91 -6.85 -15.29
C SER A 65 -28.12 -6.73 -14.36
N LYS A 66 -27.92 -6.24 -13.12
CA LYS A 66 -28.98 -6.09 -12.12
C LYS A 66 -29.96 -4.94 -12.37
N PHE A 67 -29.65 -4.01 -13.27
CA PHE A 67 -30.46 -2.80 -13.52
C PHE A 67 -31.29 -2.87 -14.82
N ASN A 68 -31.30 -4.01 -15.51
CA ASN A 68 -31.97 -4.17 -16.81
C ASN A 68 -33.46 -4.51 -16.72
N SER A 69 -34.05 -4.53 -15.51
CA SER A 69 -35.35 -5.17 -15.23
C SER A 69 -36.55 -4.22 -15.03
N LEU A 70 -36.42 -2.91 -15.28
CA LEU A 70 -37.46 -1.92 -14.96
C LEU A 70 -37.78 -0.97 -16.12
N ASP A 71 -39.08 -0.69 -16.31
CA ASP A 71 -39.73 0.04 -17.43
C ASP A 71 -39.26 1.50 -17.69
N HIS A 72 -38.35 2.04 -16.87
CA HIS A 72 -37.61 3.28 -17.15
C HIS A 72 -36.10 3.01 -17.24
N ALA A 73 -35.77 2.04 -18.09
CA ALA A 73 -34.46 1.40 -18.18
C ALA A 73 -33.29 2.36 -18.46
N VAL A 74 -33.52 3.51 -19.12
CA VAL A 74 -32.44 4.44 -19.47
C VAL A 74 -32.10 5.36 -18.28
N PHE A 75 -33.10 6.01 -17.66
CA PHE A 75 -32.86 6.97 -16.57
C PHE A 75 -32.34 6.27 -15.30
N ALA A 76 -32.91 5.11 -14.96
CA ALA A 76 -32.44 4.30 -13.84
C ALA A 76 -30.99 3.79 -14.05
N LYS A 77 -30.64 3.45 -15.30
CA LYS A 77 -29.29 2.98 -15.66
C LYS A 77 -28.26 4.11 -15.64
N VAL A 78 -28.62 5.31 -16.12
CA VAL A 78 -27.75 6.50 -16.04
C VAL A 78 -27.55 6.93 -14.59
N PHE A 79 -28.61 7.00 -13.79
CA PHE A 79 -28.50 7.39 -12.38
C PHE A 79 -27.69 6.38 -11.56
N GLY A 80 -27.90 5.07 -11.79
CA GLY A 80 -27.10 4.01 -11.17
C GLY A 80 -25.62 4.04 -11.58
N MET A 81 -25.33 4.34 -12.85
CA MET A 81 -23.96 4.54 -13.34
C MET A 81 -23.30 5.76 -12.69
N LEU A 82 -24.04 6.85 -12.49
CA LEU A 82 -23.54 8.10 -11.91
C LEU A 82 -23.26 7.94 -10.40
N ILE A 83 -24.13 7.28 -9.64
CA ILE A 83 -23.89 6.93 -8.23
C ILE A 83 -22.64 6.06 -8.11
N TYR A 84 -22.52 5.03 -8.94
CA TYR A 84 -21.35 4.15 -8.93
C TYR A 84 -20.06 4.91 -9.31
N PHE A 85 -20.15 5.83 -10.26
CA PHE A 85 -19.02 6.68 -10.66
C PHE A 85 -18.54 7.54 -9.49
N ILE A 86 -19.45 8.19 -8.76
CA ILE A 86 -19.14 8.99 -7.57
C ILE A 86 -18.57 8.11 -6.46
N GLU A 87 -19.19 6.95 -6.20
CA GLU A 87 -18.72 6.00 -5.20
C GLU A 87 -17.28 5.57 -5.49
N TYR A 88 -17.00 5.20 -6.73
CA TYR A 88 -15.66 4.78 -7.14
C TYR A 88 -14.64 5.92 -7.04
N LEU A 89 -15.01 7.12 -7.49
CA LEU A 89 -14.15 8.30 -7.50
C LEU A 89 -13.72 8.73 -6.09
N VAL A 90 -14.53 8.43 -5.08
CA VAL A 90 -14.22 8.75 -3.67
C VAL A 90 -13.61 7.57 -2.94
N ILE A 91 -14.19 6.36 -3.07
CA ILE A 91 -13.74 5.17 -2.33
C ILE A 91 -12.32 4.79 -2.74
N LEU A 92 -12.01 4.84 -4.03
CA LEU A 92 -10.72 4.33 -4.47
C LEU A 92 -9.54 5.17 -3.95
N PRO A 93 -9.52 6.51 -4.06
CA PRO A 93 -8.46 7.31 -3.47
C PRO A 93 -8.27 7.06 -1.97
N ILE A 94 -9.36 6.82 -1.23
CA ILE A 94 -9.31 6.47 0.20
C ILE A 94 -8.63 5.12 0.40
N VAL A 95 -8.96 4.10 -0.41
CA VAL A 95 -8.31 2.79 -0.35
C VAL A 95 -6.82 2.92 -0.69
N VAL A 96 -6.47 3.67 -1.73
CA VAL A 96 -5.07 3.92 -2.11
C VAL A 96 -4.33 4.63 -0.98
N PHE A 97 -4.95 5.62 -0.36
CA PHE A 97 -4.41 6.34 0.78
C PHE A 97 -4.16 5.44 1.99
N LEU A 98 -5.08 4.54 2.32
CA LEU A 98 -4.90 3.59 3.42
C LEU A 98 -3.69 2.68 3.17
N TRP A 99 -3.55 2.16 1.96
CA TRP A 99 -2.41 1.33 1.59
C TRP A 99 -1.11 2.13 1.48
N PHE A 100 -1.16 3.39 1.06
CA PHE A 100 -0.03 4.32 1.13
C PHE A 100 0.44 4.53 2.56
N GLY A 101 -0.48 4.76 3.51
CA GLY A 101 -0.13 4.92 4.92
C GLY A 101 0.51 3.65 5.48
N GLY A 102 -0.09 2.48 5.20
CA GLY A 102 0.51 1.20 5.52
C GLY A 102 1.92 1.07 4.96
N PHE A 103 2.10 1.29 3.65
CA PHE A 103 3.39 1.20 2.99
C PHE A 103 4.44 2.17 3.56
N THR A 104 4.03 3.39 3.91
CA THR A 104 4.91 4.38 4.54
C THR A 104 5.41 3.91 5.90
N LEU A 105 4.52 3.35 6.74
CA LEU A 105 4.92 2.77 8.02
C LEU A 105 5.91 1.62 7.83
N PHE A 106 5.71 0.78 6.80
CA PHE A 106 6.70 -0.24 6.46
C PHE A 106 8.04 0.35 6.03
N LEU A 107 8.05 1.39 5.20
CA LEU A 107 9.29 2.06 4.81
C LEU A 107 9.99 2.72 5.99
N MET A 108 9.24 3.29 6.94
CA MET A 108 9.81 3.85 8.17
C MET A 108 10.61 2.79 8.94
N PHE A 109 10.11 1.56 9.04
CA PHE A 109 10.84 0.48 9.70
C PHE A 109 12.04 -0.06 8.91
N LEU A 110 12.05 0.09 7.58
CA LEU A 110 13.14 -0.37 6.73
C LEU A 110 14.25 0.67 6.55
N THR A 111 13.90 1.95 6.63
CA THR A 111 14.85 3.04 6.41
C THR A 111 15.53 3.45 7.72
N ASN A 112 16.78 3.89 7.60
CA ASN A 112 17.54 4.44 8.72
C ASN A 112 18.15 5.77 8.31
N GLY A 113 17.97 6.80 9.15
CA GLY A 113 18.57 8.13 8.93
C GLY A 113 17.90 8.98 7.85
N LEU A 114 16.75 8.57 7.30
CA LEU A 114 15.96 9.41 6.40
C LEU A 114 14.96 10.25 7.20
N ALA A 115 14.79 11.51 6.80
CA ALA A 115 13.74 12.37 7.32
C ALA A 115 12.36 11.83 6.93
N ILE A 116 11.37 12.02 7.81
CA ILE A 116 9.99 11.55 7.60
C ILE A 116 9.39 12.05 6.29
N GLU A 117 9.68 13.29 5.93
CA GLU A 117 9.28 13.92 4.67
C GLU A 117 9.80 13.14 3.46
N SER A 118 11.06 12.70 3.49
CA SER A 118 11.66 11.90 2.42
C SER A 118 11.00 10.54 2.29
N ILE A 119 10.69 9.89 3.42
CA ILE A 119 9.99 8.59 3.44
C ILE A 119 8.59 8.74 2.83
N LEU A 120 7.85 9.80 3.19
CA LEU A 120 6.53 10.10 2.65
C LEU A 120 6.58 10.36 1.13
N VAL A 121 7.54 11.16 0.65
CA VAL A 121 7.74 11.42 -0.78
C VAL A 121 8.06 10.14 -1.55
N ILE A 122 8.97 9.31 -1.04
CA ILE A 122 9.30 8.02 -1.67
C ILE A 122 8.06 7.12 -1.71
N SER A 123 7.34 7.03 -0.60
CA SER A 123 6.14 6.21 -0.46
C SER A 123 5.05 6.62 -1.45
N VAL A 124 4.72 7.90 -1.53
CA VAL A 124 3.67 8.41 -2.42
C VAL A 124 4.09 8.25 -3.88
N THR A 125 5.36 8.46 -4.20
CA THR A 125 5.89 8.32 -5.57
C THR A 125 5.77 6.89 -6.05
N ILE A 126 6.16 5.92 -5.21
CA ILE A 126 6.03 4.49 -5.52
C ILE A 126 4.56 4.10 -5.68
N VAL A 127 3.69 4.51 -4.75
CA VAL A 127 2.25 4.20 -4.83
C VAL A 127 1.64 4.81 -6.09
N ALA A 128 1.94 6.07 -6.40
CA ALA A 128 1.46 6.74 -7.60
C ALA A 128 1.95 6.05 -8.88
N ALA A 129 3.23 5.66 -8.95
CA ALA A 129 3.76 4.91 -10.08
C ALA A 129 3.02 3.57 -10.26
N ILE A 130 2.76 2.83 -9.18
CA ILE A 130 1.97 1.59 -9.24
C ILE A 130 0.57 1.88 -9.75
N ARG A 131 -0.11 2.92 -9.24
CA ARG A 131 -1.46 3.32 -9.71
C ARG A 131 -1.46 3.67 -11.19
N MET A 132 -0.54 4.53 -11.65
CA MET A 132 -0.42 4.87 -13.06
C MET A 132 -0.23 3.62 -13.93
N THR A 133 0.62 2.69 -13.50
CA THR A 133 0.80 1.42 -14.24
C THR A 133 -0.41 0.50 -14.18
N ALA A 134 -1.26 0.56 -13.15
CA ALA A 134 -2.46 -0.26 -13.06
C ALA A 134 -3.48 0.12 -14.15
N TYR A 135 -3.53 1.39 -14.55
CA TYR A 135 -4.34 1.86 -15.68
C TYR A 135 -3.75 1.49 -17.05
N TYR A 136 -2.46 1.16 -17.11
CA TYR A 136 -1.79 0.69 -18.32
C TYR A 136 -1.84 -0.85 -18.44
N LYS A 137 -1.24 -1.57 -17.48
CA LYS A 137 -1.23 -3.04 -17.40
C LYS A 137 -1.15 -3.49 -15.94
N GLU A 138 -2.19 -4.16 -15.45
CA GLU A 138 -2.26 -4.61 -14.04
C GLU A 138 -1.13 -5.55 -13.63
N ASP A 139 -0.60 -6.38 -14.55
CA ASP A 139 0.51 -7.27 -14.24
C ASP A 139 1.81 -6.50 -13.99
N LEU A 140 2.06 -5.43 -14.74
CA LEU A 140 3.20 -4.55 -14.50
C LEU A 140 3.07 -3.86 -13.13
N ALA A 141 1.88 -3.35 -12.82
CA ALA A 141 1.61 -2.76 -11.51
C ALA A 141 1.82 -3.77 -10.37
N ARG A 142 1.46 -5.03 -10.61
CA ARG A 142 1.62 -6.14 -9.66
C ARG A 142 3.09 -6.47 -9.43
N GLU A 143 3.92 -6.39 -10.46
CA GLU A 143 5.36 -6.57 -10.35
C GLU A 143 5.99 -5.42 -9.56
N LEU A 144 5.70 -4.16 -9.92
CA LEU A 144 6.22 -2.99 -9.20
C LEU A 144 5.85 -3.00 -7.72
N ALA A 145 4.59 -3.30 -7.41
CA ALA A 145 4.08 -3.34 -6.03
C ALA A 145 4.69 -4.46 -5.16
N LYS A 146 5.30 -5.48 -5.77
CA LYS A 146 6.02 -6.54 -5.04
C LYS A 146 7.51 -6.29 -5.00
N LEU A 147 8.10 -5.96 -6.15
CA LEU A 147 9.55 -5.89 -6.32
C LEU A 147 10.14 -4.71 -5.54
N ILE A 148 9.53 -3.53 -5.60
CA ILE A 148 10.08 -2.35 -4.91
C ILE A 148 10.13 -2.57 -3.39
N PRO A 149 9.06 -3.03 -2.72
CA PRO A 149 9.17 -3.29 -1.29
C PRO A 149 10.16 -4.42 -0.96
N LEU A 150 10.09 -5.56 -1.67
CA LEU A 150 10.98 -6.71 -1.40
C LEU A 150 12.47 -6.38 -1.62
N THR A 151 12.79 -5.53 -2.60
CA THR A 151 14.16 -5.06 -2.83
C THR A 151 14.63 -4.16 -1.70
N LEU A 152 13.80 -3.24 -1.22
CA LEU A 152 14.12 -2.40 -0.06
C LEU A 152 14.32 -3.24 1.21
N LEU A 153 13.50 -4.27 1.43
CA LEU A 153 13.71 -5.23 2.50
C LEU A 153 15.08 -5.90 2.36
N THR A 154 15.41 -6.40 1.17
CA THR A 154 16.69 -7.09 0.90
C THR A 154 17.89 -6.19 1.18
N VAL A 155 17.84 -4.93 0.74
CA VAL A 155 18.88 -3.92 1.01
C VAL A 155 19.00 -3.63 2.51
N THR A 156 17.88 -3.55 3.22
CA THR A 156 17.89 -3.34 4.67
C THR A 156 18.54 -4.53 5.40
N ILE A 157 18.30 -5.76 4.93
CA ILE A 157 18.88 -6.98 5.52
C ILE A 157 20.39 -6.98 5.30
N SER A 158 20.84 -6.69 4.08
CA SER A 158 22.26 -6.74 3.74
C SER A 158 23.10 -5.68 4.46
N GLN A 159 22.51 -4.54 4.81
CA GLN A 159 23.18 -3.47 5.57
C GLN A 159 23.21 -3.73 7.08
N GLY A 160 22.68 -4.86 7.58
CA GLY A 160 22.64 -5.15 9.02
C GLY A 160 21.80 -4.15 9.81
N LEU A 161 20.85 -3.46 9.15
CA LEU A 161 20.03 -2.42 9.77
C LEU A 161 18.94 -2.98 10.70
N PHE A 162 18.77 -4.30 10.75
CA PHE A 162 17.85 -4.99 11.67
C PHE A 162 18.39 -4.96 13.10
N ASN A 163 18.05 -3.89 13.82
CA ASN A 163 18.22 -3.77 15.26
C ASN A 163 16.84 -3.49 15.87
N PHE A 164 16.42 -4.32 16.84
CA PHE A 164 15.08 -4.24 17.42
C PHE A 164 14.85 -2.90 18.13
N ASN A 165 15.88 -2.35 18.77
CA ASN A 165 15.83 -1.04 19.39
C ASN A 165 15.52 0.05 18.36
N LYS A 166 16.08 -0.05 17.15
CA LYS A 166 15.78 0.89 16.08
C LYS A 166 14.33 0.82 15.62
N ILE A 167 13.71 -0.35 15.61
CA ILE A 167 12.29 -0.47 15.29
C ILE A 167 11.45 0.25 16.34
N ILE A 168 11.84 0.14 17.61
CA ILE A 168 11.17 0.86 18.70
C ILE A 168 11.35 2.38 18.56
N GLU A 169 12.55 2.86 18.22
CA GLU A 169 12.80 4.27 17.90
C GLU A 169 11.89 4.77 16.76
N GLN A 170 11.72 3.98 15.70
CA GLN A 170 10.84 4.33 14.58
C GLN A 170 9.35 4.41 14.98
N ILE A 171 8.90 3.63 15.98
CA ILE A 171 7.52 3.70 16.50
C ILE A 171 7.24 5.09 17.10
N GLN A 172 8.25 5.74 17.68
CA GLN A 172 8.10 7.08 18.25
C GLN A 172 7.89 8.17 17.18
N LEU A 173 8.24 7.90 15.92
CA LEU A 173 8.03 8.81 14.78
C LEU A 173 6.68 8.63 14.07
N ILE A 174 5.88 7.63 14.44
CA ILE A 174 4.55 7.42 13.86
C ILE A 174 3.58 8.60 14.09
N PRO A 175 3.57 9.30 15.24
CA PRO A 175 2.70 10.46 15.43
C PRO A 175 2.99 11.60 14.46
N THR A 176 4.26 11.87 14.14
CA THR A 176 4.63 12.96 13.22
C THR A 176 4.19 12.66 11.80
N PHE A 177 4.23 11.39 11.37
CA PHE A 177 3.66 10.94 10.10
C PHE A 177 2.21 11.42 9.88
N PHE A 178 1.34 11.35 10.91
CA PHE A 178 -0.06 11.76 10.77
C PHE A 178 -0.26 13.27 10.63
N SER A 179 0.72 14.09 11.02
CA SER A 179 0.63 15.54 10.88
C SER A 179 0.83 16.00 9.43
N ASP A 180 1.73 15.35 8.70
CA ASP A 180 2.11 15.75 7.33
C ASP A 180 1.31 15.03 6.24
N ILE A 181 0.50 14.04 6.61
CA ILE A 181 -0.13 13.10 5.66
C ILE A 181 -1.15 13.75 4.70
N TRP A 182 -1.70 14.91 5.07
CA TRP A 182 -2.81 15.56 4.35
C TRP A 182 -2.42 16.02 2.94
N SER A 183 -1.22 16.57 2.75
CA SER A 183 -0.74 16.99 1.43
C SER A 183 -0.64 15.81 0.47
N TYR A 184 -0.25 14.63 0.98
CA TYR A 184 -0.15 13.40 0.21
C TYR A 184 -1.51 12.79 -0.13
N LEU A 185 -2.50 12.92 0.76
CA LEU A 185 -3.90 12.54 0.46
C LEU A 185 -4.44 13.34 -0.72
N ILE A 186 -4.27 14.67 -0.70
CA ILE A 186 -4.74 15.55 -1.79
C ILE A 186 -4.08 15.14 -3.11
N PHE A 187 -2.77 14.88 -3.09
CA PHE A 187 -2.04 14.42 -4.27
C PHE A 187 -2.59 13.09 -4.82
N ILE A 188 -2.83 12.08 -3.96
CA ILE A 188 -3.40 10.79 -4.37
C ILE A 188 -4.78 10.97 -5.00
N ILE A 189 -5.64 11.81 -4.41
CA ILE A 189 -6.97 12.12 -4.96
C ILE A 189 -6.83 12.72 -6.36
N LEU A 190 -5.94 13.69 -6.55
CA LEU A 190 -5.73 14.34 -7.84
C LEU A 190 -5.22 13.37 -8.91
N ILE A 191 -4.19 12.56 -8.59
CA ILE A 191 -3.65 11.57 -9.53
C ILE A 191 -4.72 10.56 -9.92
N GLU A 192 -5.47 10.04 -8.94
CA GLU A 192 -6.49 9.03 -9.22
C GLU A 192 -7.62 9.60 -10.09
N PHE A 193 -8.03 10.84 -9.82
CA PHE A 193 -9.01 11.55 -10.65
C PHE A 193 -8.51 11.75 -12.09
N ILE A 194 -7.26 12.18 -12.27
CA ILE A 194 -6.65 12.35 -13.60
C ILE A 194 -6.60 11.02 -14.34
N LEU A 195 -6.14 9.95 -13.69
CA LEU A 195 -6.07 8.61 -14.28
C LEU A 195 -7.46 8.11 -14.71
N ARG A 196 -8.49 8.38 -13.91
CA ARG A 196 -9.87 8.02 -14.24
C ARG A 196 -10.38 8.76 -15.48
N ILE A 197 -10.07 10.05 -15.62
CA ILE A 197 -10.43 10.81 -16.82
C ILE A 197 -9.72 10.24 -18.06
N LEU A 198 -8.43 9.95 -17.94
CA LEU A 198 -7.65 9.36 -19.03
C LEU A 198 -8.21 8.01 -19.48
N ASP A 199 -8.59 7.14 -18.53
CA ASP A 199 -9.22 5.84 -18.81
C ASP A 199 -10.51 5.99 -19.62
N ILE A 200 -11.39 6.91 -19.21
CA ILE A 200 -12.64 7.20 -19.94
C ILE A 200 -12.35 7.67 -21.37
N ILE A 201 -11.35 8.54 -21.53
CA ILE A 201 -10.93 9.05 -22.85
C ILE A 201 -10.43 7.88 -23.72
N PHE A 202 -9.51 7.05 -23.21
CA PHE A 202 -8.97 5.92 -23.98
C PHE A 202 -10.03 4.92 -24.39
N VAL A 203 -10.98 4.61 -23.51
CA VAL A 203 -12.14 3.76 -23.82
C VAL A 203 -13.05 4.43 -24.87
N ALA A 204 -13.31 5.73 -24.77
CA ALA A 204 -14.18 6.43 -25.71
C ALA A 204 -13.60 6.51 -27.14
N PHE A 205 -12.27 6.50 -27.27
CA PHE A 205 -11.58 6.52 -28.57
C PHE A 205 -11.25 5.10 -29.11
N ASP A 206 -11.72 4.05 -28.44
CA ASP A 206 -11.47 2.64 -28.80
C ASP A 206 -9.98 2.33 -29.00
N LEU A 207 -9.12 2.98 -28.20
CA LEU A 207 -7.66 2.83 -28.26
C LEU A 207 -7.18 1.55 -27.57
N TYR A 208 -8.10 0.74 -27.03
CA TYR A 208 -7.83 -0.60 -26.52
C TYR A 208 -7.97 -1.62 -27.66
N ASN A 209 -6.85 -2.03 -28.25
CA ASN A 209 -6.84 -3.18 -29.17
C ASN A 209 -7.28 -4.44 -28.39
N GLU A 210 -8.45 -5.00 -28.70
CA GLU A 210 -9.07 -6.17 -28.05
C GLU A 210 -8.25 -7.48 -28.11
N GLU A 211 -7.08 -7.49 -28.74
CA GLU A 211 -6.35 -8.73 -29.07
C GLU A 211 -5.46 -9.28 -27.94
N GLU A 212 -5.03 -8.50 -26.94
CA GLU A 212 -4.12 -9.01 -25.89
C GLU A 212 -4.82 -9.69 -24.71
N VAL A 213 -6.14 -9.52 -24.52
CA VAL A 213 -6.85 -10.05 -23.33
C VAL A 213 -7.31 -11.51 -23.52
N LYS A 214 -7.47 -12.00 -24.76
CA LYS A 214 -8.02 -13.34 -25.03
C LYS A 214 -6.99 -14.48 -24.99
N THR A 215 -5.71 -14.18 -25.12
CA THR A 215 -4.67 -15.22 -25.31
C THR A 215 -4.23 -15.89 -24.01
N GLU A 216 -4.37 -15.22 -22.85
CA GLU A 216 -3.98 -15.80 -21.56
C GLU A 216 -5.00 -16.79 -20.97
N ASP A 217 -6.28 -16.68 -21.32
CA ASP A 217 -7.32 -17.62 -20.83
C ASP A 217 -7.39 -18.92 -21.64
N THR A 218 -6.75 -18.98 -22.82
CA THR A 218 -6.70 -20.19 -23.67
C THR A 218 -5.49 -21.09 -23.42
N ILE A 219 -4.56 -20.70 -22.54
CA ILE A 219 -3.40 -21.53 -22.19
C ILE A 219 -3.51 -21.91 -20.70
N LYS A 220 -4.42 -22.83 -20.42
CA LYS A 220 -4.40 -23.68 -19.22
C LYS A 220 -4.61 -25.13 -19.60
#